data_AF-A0A820SPD6-F1
#
_entry.id   AF-A0A820SPD6-F1
#
_cell.length_a   1.000
_cell.length_b   1.000
_cell.length_c   1.000
_cell.angle_alpha   90.00
_cell.angle_beta   90.00
_cell.angle_gamma   90.00
#
_symmetry.space_group_name_H-M   'P 1'
#
loop_
_entity.id
_entity.type
_entity.pdbx_description
1 polymer ?
#
loop_
_entity_poly.entity_id
_entity_poly.type
_entity_poly.pdbx_seq_one_letter_code
_entity_poly.pdbx_strand_id
1 'polypeptide(L)'
;MYKNTHDHEQRRTTTRAPSPVRELVSKYVNCNLTETQIKNLLVVDCPSTSIPRNQLSNLINYTRRKNNPDIFSVYDFNQWCINHSYDENSLHSTFIPYYYINDINDIFVLFATKQLLKDAQSSTLLQVDATYKLTWNELPLLVFGSSDVDRHFRPFGVALISSDETSTCYIDLFKQLKLISTQENQREYVVNYVMADGAPGITSAQKEVFPQARRLMCWAHVARKCREHRKLVPTEKWKQIDIDIHNLQLCFSDNIFSHGTNLLMKKWSTDPLIQQFQSYFFNQWIETLPLWYEGAAINMPLTNNGCKSLNFIIKKKYTMRNKLHLSSFLPKIEQMLNDWSAASSSNVFVSKPSISSDLELCAFKWSNNIDKLAVLHWFDSWYIVPSSNSLITPAVWLQMYQLQRWSSFDGLVIWLKSCRLVSPLFSCTCPTGLKYYVCKHSVGLAMMLNQYEVNDKTRLQLL
;
A
#
# COMPACT_ATOMS: atom_id res chain seq x y z
N MET A 1 -45.68 37.55 -44.44
CA MET A 1 -44.55 38.46 -44.80
C MET A 1 -43.72 38.62 -43.54
N TYR A 2 -42.48 38.18 -43.38
CA TYR A 2 -41.41 37.74 -44.28
C TYR A 2 -40.69 36.54 -43.61
N LYS A 3 -40.35 35.52 -44.41
CA LYS A 3 -39.38 34.49 -44.04
C LYS A 3 -38.00 35.14 -44.05
N ASN A 4 -37.27 35.10 -42.95
CA ASN A 4 -35.81 35.22 -42.97
C ASN A 4 -35.20 33.83 -42.81
N THR A 5 -34.84 33.29 -43.97
CA THR A 5 -33.91 32.19 -44.16
C THR A 5 -32.51 32.62 -43.69
N HIS A 6 -32.03 32.03 -42.60
CA HIS A 6 -30.60 31.90 -42.35
C HIS A 6 -30.22 30.42 -42.40
N ASP A 7 -29.83 30.02 -43.60
CA ASP A 7 -28.69 29.19 -43.94
C ASP A 7 -27.95 28.54 -42.75
N HIS A 8 -28.35 27.30 -42.42
CA HIS A 8 -27.63 26.41 -41.50
C HIS A 8 -26.98 25.23 -42.23
N GLU A 9 -26.78 25.33 -43.55
CA GLU A 9 -26.25 24.22 -44.36
C GLU A 9 -24.72 24.20 -44.51
N GLN A 10 -23.99 25.09 -43.84
CA GLN A 10 -22.53 25.12 -43.90
C GLN A 10 -21.89 25.19 -42.51
N ARG A 11 -21.61 24.01 -41.92
CA ARG A 11 -20.46 23.68 -41.02
C ARG A 11 -20.76 22.46 -40.12
N ARG A 12 -20.76 21.25 -40.69
CA ARG A 12 -20.52 19.99 -39.95
C ARG A 12 -19.70 19.00 -40.79
N THR A 13 -18.50 19.40 -41.19
CA THR A 13 -17.48 18.49 -41.73
C THR A 13 -16.27 18.49 -40.81
N THR A 14 -16.42 17.91 -39.62
CA THR A 14 -15.30 17.57 -38.73
C THR A 14 -15.11 16.06 -38.70
N THR A 15 -14.24 15.61 -39.60
CA THR A 15 -13.28 14.49 -39.45
C THR A 15 -13.83 13.16 -38.94
N ARG A 16 -14.46 12.42 -39.85
CA ARG A 16 -14.74 10.99 -39.71
C ARG A 16 -13.49 10.22 -40.20
N ALA A 17 -12.93 9.31 -39.39
CA ALA A 17 -11.77 8.48 -39.81
C ALA A 17 -12.05 7.74 -41.14
N PRO A 18 -11.08 7.58 -42.06
CA PRO A 18 -11.28 6.94 -43.36
C PRO A 18 -11.75 5.49 -43.25
N SER A 19 -12.54 5.02 -44.23
CA SER A 19 -13.15 3.67 -44.22
C SER A 19 -12.13 2.53 -44.02
N PRO A 20 -10.97 2.51 -44.71
CA PRO A 20 -9.98 1.44 -44.55
C PRO A 20 -9.46 1.31 -43.12
N VAL A 21 -9.30 2.44 -42.43
CA VAL A 21 -8.83 2.44 -41.04
C VAL A 21 -9.91 1.94 -40.08
N ARG A 22 -11.19 2.19 -40.35
CA ARG A 22 -12.27 1.64 -39.52
C ARG A 22 -12.37 0.13 -39.60
N GLU A 23 -12.19 -0.43 -40.80
CA GLU A 23 -12.22 -1.88 -41.01
C GLU A 23 -11.06 -2.56 -40.29
N LEU A 24 -9.84 -2.03 -40.44
CA LEU A 24 -8.65 -2.52 -39.74
C LEU A 24 -8.79 -2.40 -38.22
N VAL A 25 -9.24 -1.25 -37.71
CA VAL A 25 -9.51 -1.07 -36.27
C VAL A 25 -10.54 -2.08 -35.77
N SER A 26 -11.62 -2.33 -36.52
CA SER A 26 -12.62 -3.35 -36.16
C SER A 26 -12.03 -4.76 -36.09
N LYS A 27 -11.22 -5.12 -37.09
CA LYS A 27 -10.49 -6.40 -37.13
C LYS A 27 -9.58 -6.56 -35.92
N TYR A 28 -8.74 -5.56 -35.63
CA TYR A 28 -7.78 -5.65 -34.53
C TYR A 28 -8.43 -5.60 -33.14
N VAL A 29 -9.53 -4.84 -33.00
CA VAL A 29 -10.33 -4.84 -31.78
C VAL A 29 -10.90 -6.24 -31.52
N ASN A 30 -11.39 -6.93 -32.55
CA ASN A 30 -11.89 -8.30 -32.42
C ASN A 30 -10.77 -9.31 -32.08
N CYS A 31 -9.52 -9.00 -32.40
CA CYS A 31 -8.36 -9.77 -31.98
C CYS A 31 -7.84 -9.40 -30.57
N ASN A 32 -8.59 -8.62 -29.78
CA ASN A 32 -8.21 -8.17 -28.43
C ASN A 32 -6.87 -7.42 -28.35
N LEU A 33 -6.50 -6.70 -29.42
CA LEU A 33 -5.25 -5.93 -29.45
C LEU A 33 -5.36 -4.63 -28.64
N THR A 34 -4.24 -4.23 -28.03
CA THR A 34 -4.11 -2.97 -27.29
C THR A 34 -4.06 -1.78 -28.26
N GLU A 35 -4.38 -0.57 -27.76
CA GLU A 35 -4.30 0.65 -28.57
C GLU A 35 -2.90 0.87 -29.18
N THR A 36 -1.83 0.55 -28.44
CA THR A 36 -0.45 0.63 -28.94
C THR A 36 -0.18 -0.38 -30.05
N GLN A 37 -0.64 -1.63 -29.90
CA GLN A 37 -0.50 -2.66 -30.93
C GLN A 37 -1.30 -2.29 -32.18
N ILE A 38 -2.55 -1.83 -32.01
CA ILE A 38 -3.40 -1.33 -33.09
C ILE A 38 -2.72 -0.19 -33.82
N LYS A 39 -2.14 0.77 -33.08
CA LYS A 39 -1.43 1.91 -33.68
C LYS A 39 -0.22 1.44 -34.50
N ASN A 40 0.58 0.52 -33.97
CA ASN A 40 1.76 0.01 -34.66
C ASN A 40 1.37 -0.77 -35.93
N LEU A 41 0.33 -1.59 -35.86
CA LEU A 41 -0.18 -2.34 -37.02
C LEU A 41 -0.81 -1.43 -38.06
N LEU A 42 -1.52 -0.36 -37.66
CA LEU A 42 -2.08 0.62 -38.61
C LEU A 42 -1.00 1.38 -39.39
N VAL A 43 0.18 1.61 -38.81
CA VAL A 43 1.30 2.22 -39.53
C VAL A 43 1.82 1.29 -40.63
N VAL A 44 1.77 -0.03 -40.42
CA VAL A 44 2.19 -1.04 -41.40
C VAL A 44 1.10 -1.28 -42.45
N ASP A 45 -0.13 -1.47 -42.00
CA ASP A 45 -1.25 -1.92 -42.85
C ASP A 45 -1.99 -0.75 -43.52
N CYS A 46 -1.77 0.49 -43.07
CA CYS A 46 -2.36 1.71 -43.66
C CYS A 46 -1.42 2.93 -43.61
N PRO A 47 -0.21 2.86 -44.22
CA PRO A 47 0.85 3.87 -44.06
C PRO A 47 0.49 5.27 -44.58
N SER A 48 -0.45 5.37 -45.51
CA SER A 48 -0.88 6.63 -46.14
C SER A 48 -1.87 7.45 -45.31
N THR A 49 -2.34 6.93 -44.17
CA THR A 49 -3.44 7.56 -43.43
C THR A 49 -3.00 8.09 -42.07
N SER A 50 -2.73 9.40 -42.01
CA SER A 50 -2.48 10.12 -40.76
C SER A 50 -3.79 10.31 -39.98
N ILE A 51 -3.91 9.70 -38.79
CA ILE A 51 -5.03 9.91 -37.88
C ILE A 51 -4.54 10.52 -36.56
N PRO A 52 -5.14 11.63 -36.10
CA PRO A 52 -4.86 12.19 -34.78
C PRO A 52 -5.09 11.18 -33.66
N ARG A 53 -4.18 11.13 -32.68
CA ARG A 53 -4.23 10.17 -31.56
C ARG A 53 -5.60 10.07 -30.90
N ASN A 54 -6.21 11.22 -30.61
CA ASN A 54 -7.53 11.28 -29.97
C ASN A 54 -8.64 10.68 -30.83
N GLN A 55 -8.57 10.80 -32.17
CA GLN A 55 -9.56 10.19 -33.07
C GLN A 55 -9.40 8.67 -33.12
N LEU A 56 -8.17 8.16 -33.11
CA LEU A 56 -7.91 6.72 -33.06
C LEU A 56 -8.42 6.12 -31.75
N SER A 57 -8.11 6.74 -30.60
CA SER A 57 -8.61 6.29 -29.29
C SER A 57 -10.14 6.28 -29.26
N ASN A 58 -10.78 7.33 -29.79
CA ASN A 58 -12.24 7.42 -29.87
C ASN A 58 -12.84 6.34 -30.77
N LEU A 59 -12.23 6.07 -31.94
CA LEU A 59 -12.69 5.05 -32.87
C LEU A 59 -12.56 3.64 -32.27
N ILE A 60 -11.44 3.34 -31.61
CA ILE A 60 -11.23 2.06 -30.91
C ILE A 60 -12.29 1.86 -29.83
N ASN A 61 -12.53 2.89 -29.01
CA ASN A 61 -13.53 2.83 -27.94
C ASN A 61 -14.96 2.68 -28.49
N TYR A 62 -15.31 3.40 -29.56
CA TYR A 62 -16.58 3.25 -30.25
C TYR A 62 -16.76 1.84 -30.83
N THR A 63 -15.72 1.31 -31.44
CA THR A 63 -15.74 -0.03 -32.07
C THR A 63 -15.88 -1.12 -31.01
N ARG A 64 -15.19 -0.99 -29.87
CA ARG A 64 -15.38 -1.86 -28.70
C ARG A 64 -16.82 -1.83 -28.19
N ARG A 65 -17.42 -0.63 -28.05
CA ARG A 65 -18.83 -0.44 -27.65
C ARG A 65 -19.80 -1.09 -28.62
N LYS A 66 -19.52 -1.01 -29.92
CA LYS A 66 -20.37 -1.53 -30.98
C LYS A 66 -20.29 -3.05 -31.09
N ASN A 67 -19.09 -3.63 -30.95
CA ASN A 67 -18.87 -5.07 -31.13
C ASN A 67 -19.27 -5.89 -29.90
N ASN A 68 -19.36 -5.26 -28.73
CA ASN A 68 -19.96 -5.83 -27.52
C ASN A 68 -21.07 -4.89 -27.02
N PRO A 69 -22.28 -4.94 -27.62
CA PRO A 69 -23.44 -4.30 -27.02
C PRO A 69 -23.62 -4.90 -25.62
N ASP A 70 -23.54 -4.06 -24.60
CA ASP A 70 -23.54 -4.45 -23.19
C ASP A 70 -24.91 -5.01 -22.81
N ILE A 71 -25.08 -6.33 -22.95
CA ILE A 71 -26.19 -7.08 -22.35
C ILE A 71 -25.62 -7.90 -21.18
N PHE A 72 -24.76 -7.30 -20.36
CA PHE A 72 -24.42 -7.85 -19.04
C PHE A 72 -25.22 -7.06 -18.01
N SER A 73 -26.45 -7.50 -17.81
CA SER A 73 -27.39 -6.87 -16.89
C SER A 73 -27.01 -7.13 -15.44
N VAL A 74 -27.63 -6.37 -14.53
CA VAL A 74 -27.60 -6.65 -13.09
C VAL A 74 -28.04 -8.09 -12.80
N TYR A 75 -29.02 -8.60 -13.56
CA TYR A 75 -29.47 -9.98 -13.45
C TYR A 75 -28.37 -10.97 -13.84
N ASP A 76 -27.67 -10.75 -14.96
CA ASP A 76 -26.58 -11.62 -15.40
C ASP A 76 -25.43 -11.63 -14.40
N PHE A 77 -25.12 -10.46 -13.80
CA PHE A 77 -24.12 -10.37 -12.76
C PHE A 77 -24.54 -11.16 -11.50
N ASN A 78 -25.79 -11.03 -11.08
CA ASN A 78 -26.33 -11.77 -9.95
C ASN A 78 -26.30 -13.28 -10.19
N GLN A 79 -26.69 -13.75 -11.38
CA GLN A 79 -26.59 -15.17 -11.76
C GLN A 79 -25.15 -15.65 -11.77
N TRP A 80 -24.21 -14.83 -12.27
CA TRP A 80 -22.80 -15.14 -12.19
C TRP A 80 -22.36 -15.31 -10.73
N CYS A 81 -22.77 -14.41 -9.83
CA CYS A 81 -22.40 -14.53 -8.42
C CYS A 81 -22.95 -15.81 -7.77
N ILE A 82 -24.22 -16.15 -8.00
CA ILE A 82 -24.86 -17.37 -7.50
C ILE A 82 -24.04 -18.61 -7.91
N ASN A 83 -23.67 -18.69 -9.19
CA ASN A 83 -22.96 -19.84 -9.74
C ASN A 83 -21.52 -20.01 -9.19
N HIS A 84 -20.94 -18.98 -8.57
CA HIS A 84 -19.58 -18.98 -8.03
C HIS A 84 -19.54 -18.82 -6.50
N SER A 85 -20.69 -18.89 -5.82
CA SER A 85 -20.76 -18.74 -4.35
C SER A 85 -20.37 -20.01 -3.58
N TYR A 86 -20.36 -21.17 -4.24
CA TYR A 86 -20.14 -22.48 -3.62
C TYR A 86 -18.78 -23.06 -3.99
N ASP A 87 -17.97 -23.44 -3.00
CA ASP A 87 -16.79 -24.27 -3.24
C ASP A 87 -16.54 -25.22 -2.06
N GLU A 88 -17.00 -26.46 -2.19
CA GLU A 88 -16.82 -27.43 -1.11
C GLU A 88 -15.39 -27.98 -1.00
N ASN A 89 -14.57 -27.96 -2.06
CA ASN A 89 -13.37 -28.81 -2.06
C ASN A 89 -12.09 -28.24 -2.70
N SER A 90 -12.13 -27.08 -3.38
CA SER A 90 -10.92 -26.52 -3.96
C SER A 90 -10.25 -25.51 -3.03
N LEU A 91 -8.97 -25.76 -2.73
CA LEU A 91 -8.18 -24.85 -1.90
C LEU A 91 -7.81 -23.55 -2.64
N HIS A 92 -7.67 -23.67 -3.96
CA HIS A 92 -7.13 -22.62 -4.83
C HIS A 92 -8.14 -22.00 -5.79
N SER A 93 -9.35 -22.53 -5.86
CA SER A 93 -10.39 -21.93 -6.69
C SER A 93 -10.95 -20.68 -6.02
N THR A 94 -11.23 -19.70 -6.87
CA THR A 94 -11.96 -18.50 -6.49
C THR A 94 -13.40 -18.85 -6.20
N PHE A 95 -13.93 -18.29 -5.13
CA PHE A 95 -15.35 -18.34 -4.81
C PHE A 95 -15.81 -16.99 -4.26
N ILE A 96 -17.12 -16.81 -4.18
CA ILE A 96 -17.78 -15.61 -3.68
C ILE A 96 -18.39 -15.89 -2.31
N PRO A 97 -17.66 -15.66 -1.20
CA PRO A 97 -18.18 -15.87 0.14
C PRO A 97 -19.40 -15.00 0.48
N TYR A 98 -19.51 -13.81 -0.11
CA TYR A 98 -20.56 -12.86 0.21
C TYR A 98 -20.75 -11.84 -0.90
N TYR A 99 -21.99 -11.49 -1.19
CA TYR A 99 -22.33 -10.41 -2.10
C TYR A 99 -23.74 -9.86 -1.89
N TYR A 100 -23.97 -8.63 -2.35
CA TYR A 100 -25.29 -8.08 -2.65
C TYR A 100 -25.19 -7.22 -3.92
N ILE A 101 -26.25 -7.24 -4.72
CA ILE A 101 -26.36 -6.48 -5.96
C ILE A 101 -27.81 -5.98 -6.04
N ASN A 102 -28.07 -4.79 -5.50
CA ASN A 102 -29.42 -4.22 -5.51
C ASN A 102 -29.67 -3.44 -6.82
N ASP A 103 -28.70 -2.62 -7.22
CA ASP A 103 -28.63 -1.97 -8.53
C ASP A 103 -27.16 -1.70 -8.89
N ILE A 104 -26.88 -0.87 -9.91
CA ILE A 104 -25.50 -0.59 -10.35
C ILE A 104 -24.71 0.33 -9.40
N ASN A 105 -25.40 1.08 -8.54
CA ASN A 105 -24.84 2.01 -7.57
C ASN A 105 -24.77 1.40 -6.17
N ASP A 106 -25.35 0.21 -5.96
CA ASP A 106 -25.33 -0.51 -4.69
C ASP A 106 -24.93 -1.97 -4.91
N ILE A 107 -23.61 -2.16 -4.97
CA ILE A 107 -22.95 -3.43 -5.28
C ILE A 107 -21.85 -3.67 -4.26
N PHE A 108 -21.82 -4.89 -3.74
CA PHE A 108 -20.66 -5.43 -3.05
C PHE A 108 -20.52 -6.90 -3.42
N VAL A 109 -19.35 -7.30 -3.93
CA VAL A 109 -19.03 -8.69 -4.24
C VAL A 109 -17.64 -9.00 -3.72
N LEU A 110 -17.54 -9.90 -2.74
CA LEU A 110 -16.27 -10.35 -2.18
C LEU A 110 -15.79 -11.61 -2.90
N PHE A 111 -14.54 -11.61 -3.33
CA PHE A 111 -13.89 -12.73 -4.00
C PHE A 111 -12.66 -13.16 -3.20
N ALA A 112 -12.52 -14.46 -2.97
CA ALA A 112 -11.38 -15.03 -2.26
C ALA A 112 -11.12 -16.47 -2.70
N THR A 113 -10.05 -17.07 -2.16
CA THR A 113 -9.85 -18.52 -2.18
C THR A 113 -9.63 -19.00 -0.74
N LYS A 114 -9.89 -20.28 -0.46
CA LYS A 114 -9.66 -20.86 0.87
C LYS A 114 -8.21 -20.71 1.33
N GLN A 115 -7.22 -20.94 0.45
CA GLN A 115 -5.80 -20.73 0.81
C GLN A 115 -5.50 -19.30 1.26
N LEU A 116 -5.95 -18.29 0.51
CA LEU A 116 -5.67 -16.89 0.83
C LEU A 116 -6.35 -16.47 2.15
N LEU A 117 -7.54 -17.00 2.46
CA LEU A 117 -8.22 -16.81 3.74
C LEU A 117 -7.52 -17.53 4.90
N LYS A 118 -6.82 -18.64 4.66
CA LYS A 118 -5.94 -19.28 5.64
C LYS A 118 -4.73 -18.41 5.95
N ASP A 119 -4.13 -17.83 4.91
CA ASP A 119 -2.97 -16.96 5.06
C ASP A 119 -3.30 -15.69 5.87
N ALA A 120 -4.56 -15.26 5.88
CA ALA A 120 -5.03 -14.13 6.68
C ALA A 120 -4.66 -14.24 8.16
N GLN A 121 -4.71 -15.44 8.74
CA GLN A 121 -4.38 -15.69 10.15
C GLN A 121 -2.87 -15.52 10.47
N SER A 122 -2.03 -15.41 9.45
CA SER A 122 -0.58 -15.26 9.64
C SER A 122 -0.16 -13.85 10.07
N SER A 123 -1.08 -12.89 10.08
CA SER A 123 -0.78 -11.50 10.45
C SER A 123 -1.94 -10.83 11.17
N THR A 124 -1.61 -9.93 12.09
CA THR A 124 -2.58 -9.05 12.78
C THR A 124 -2.69 -7.67 12.12
N LEU A 125 -1.96 -7.45 11.02
CA LEU A 125 -2.04 -6.26 10.18
C LEU A 125 -2.99 -6.52 9.01
N LEU A 126 -4.01 -5.68 8.85
CA LEU A 126 -4.85 -5.63 7.66
C LEU A 126 -4.50 -4.39 6.83
N GLN A 127 -4.18 -4.59 5.56
CA GLN A 127 -3.91 -3.55 4.59
C GLN A 127 -5.00 -3.52 3.54
N VAL A 128 -5.46 -2.32 3.17
CA VAL A 128 -6.55 -2.12 2.20
C VAL A 128 -6.20 -0.96 1.27
N ASP A 129 -6.45 -1.12 -0.03
CA ASP A 129 -6.30 -0.06 -1.03
C ASP A 129 -7.34 -0.26 -2.15
N ALA A 130 -7.99 0.82 -2.58
CA ALA A 130 -8.88 0.78 -3.73
C ALA A 130 -8.09 0.99 -5.04
N THR A 131 -8.49 0.30 -6.10
CA THR A 131 -7.96 0.53 -7.45
C THR A 131 -9.08 0.74 -8.46
N TYR A 132 -8.96 1.85 -9.19
CA TYR A 132 -9.98 2.33 -10.14
C TYR A 132 -9.57 2.09 -11.59
N LYS A 133 -10.49 2.40 -12.52
CA LYS A 133 -10.27 2.34 -13.99
C LYS A 133 -9.99 0.92 -14.49
N LEU A 134 -10.65 -0.07 -13.89
CA LEU A 134 -10.57 -1.48 -14.29
C LEU A 134 -11.77 -1.89 -15.15
N THR A 135 -12.96 -1.38 -14.81
CA THR A 135 -14.21 -1.65 -15.51
C THR A 135 -14.71 -0.41 -16.25
N TRP A 136 -15.64 -0.59 -17.20
CA TRP A 136 -16.29 0.51 -17.92
C TRP A 136 -17.29 1.28 -17.07
N ASN A 137 -17.89 0.60 -16.10
CA ASN A 137 -18.81 1.16 -15.11
C ASN A 137 -18.06 1.90 -13.99
N GLU A 138 -16.73 2.01 -14.07
CA GLU A 138 -15.85 2.61 -13.07
C GLU A 138 -15.91 2.00 -11.67
N LEU A 139 -16.47 0.81 -11.51
CA LEU A 139 -16.54 0.09 -10.22
C LEU A 139 -15.13 -0.08 -9.61
N PRO A 140 -14.88 0.43 -8.39
CA PRO A 140 -13.63 0.22 -7.69
C PRO A 140 -13.45 -1.23 -7.29
N LEU A 141 -12.20 -1.68 -7.35
CA LEU A 141 -11.78 -2.96 -6.77
C LEU A 141 -10.99 -2.68 -5.48
N LEU A 142 -11.54 -3.06 -4.34
CA LEU A 142 -10.83 -3.07 -3.07
C LEU A 142 -9.89 -4.27 -3.05
N VAL A 143 -8.60 -4.02 -2.87
CA VAL A 143 -7.59 -5.06 -2.66
C VAL A 143 -7.20 -5.04 -1.20
N PHE A 144 -7.25 -6.20 -0.56
CA PHE A 144 -6.93 -6.34 0.85
C PHE A 144 -6.03 -7.54 1.12
N GLY A 145 -5.25 -7.45 2.18
CA GLY A 145 -4.20 -8.42 2.48
C GLY A 145 -3.34 -7.97 3.65
N SER A 146 -2.16 -8.55 3.77
CA SER A 146 -1.14 -8.12 4.72
C SER A 146 0.25 -8.20 4.12
N SER A 147 1.24 -7.62 4.78
CA SER A 147 2.64 -7.79 4.41
C SER A 147 3.31 -8.71 5.40
N ASP A 148 4.11 -9.64 4.89
CA ASP A 148 4.98 -10.45 5.75
C ASP A 148 6.13 -9.61 6.32
N VAL A 149 6.95 -10.22 7.18
CA VAL A 149 8.07 -9.50 7.81
C VAL A 149 9.20 -9.17 6.84
N ASP A 150 9.26 -9.82 5.67
CA ASP A 150 10.14 -9.41 4.57
C ASP A 150 9.52 -8.28 3.72
N ARG A 151 8.32 -7.82 4.10
CA ARG A 151 7.54 -6.73 3.52
C ARG A 151 7.02 -7.04 2.11
N HIS A 152 6.82 -8.32 1.81
CA HIS A 152 6.08 -8.74 0.63
C HIS A 152 4.59 -8.75 0.96
N PHE A 153 3.81 -8.06 0.14
CA PHE A 153 2.36 -8.03 0.28
C PHE A 153 1.74 -9.35 -0.20
N ARG A 154 0.85 -9.88 0.62
CA ARG A 154 0.11 -11.13 0.47
C ARG A 154 -1.38 -10.79 0.44
N PRO A 155 -2.03 -10.84 -0.74
CA PRO A 155 -3.45 -10.57 -0.85
C PRO A 155 -4.25 -11.67 -0.16
N PHE A 156 -5.35 -11.31 0.50
CA PHE A 156 -6.31 -12.28 1.04
C PHE A 156 -7.54 -12.44 0.13
N GLY A 157 -7.79 -11.45 -0.73
CA GLY A 157 -8.88 -11.44 -1.67
C GLY A 157 -9.04 -10.05 -2.30
N VAL A 158 -10.16 -9.88 -3.01
CA VAL A 158 -10.59 -8.58 -3.55
C VAL A 158 -12.09 -8.40 -3.39
N ALA A 159 -12.56 -7.17 -3.30
CA ALA A 159 -13.99 -6.87 -3.34
C ALA A 159 -14.30 -5.88 -4.46
N LEU A 160 -15.27 -6.19 -5.31
CA LEU A 160 -15.81 -5.25 -6.28
C LEU A 160 -16.95 -4.49 -5.62
N ILE A 161 -16.88 -3.17 -5.63
CA ILE A 161 -17.85 -2.32 -4.93
C ILE A 161 -18.43 -1.26 -5.86
N SER A 162 -19.53 -0.63 -5.44
CA SER A 162 -20.08 0.52 -6.15
C SER A 162 -19.17 1.75 -6.09
N SER A 163 -19.33 2.63 -7.07
CA SER A 163 -18.47 3.80 -7.29
C SER A 163 -18.53 4.86 -6.18
N ASP A 164 -19.58 4.84 -5.36
CA ASP A 164 -19.76 5.82 -4.28
C ASP A 164 -18.91 5.53 -3.03
N GLU A 165 -18.17 4.40 -3.01
CA GLU A 165 -17.21 3.98 -1.96
C GLU A 165 -17.66 4.36 -0.54
N THR A 166 -18.91 4.00 -0.23
CA THR A 166 -19.51 4.35 1.04
C THR A 166 -18.77 3.67 2.19
N SER A 167 -18.87 4.23 3.39
CA SER A 167 -18.34 3.60 4.60
C SER A 167 -18.90 2.18 4.81
N THR A 168 -20.11 1.90 4.30
CA THR A 168 -20.75 0.59 4.38
C THR A 168 -19.97 -0.48 3.63
N CYS A 169 -19.41 -0.19 2.44
CA CYS A 169 -18.59 -1.16 1.71
C CYS A 169 -17.35 -1.62 2.52
N TYR A 170 -16.70 -0.71 3.25
CA TYR A 170 -15.57 -1.08 4.12
C TYR A 170 -16.02 -1.84 5.36
N ILE A 171 -17.17 -1.48 5.94
CA ILE A 171 -17.78 -2.22 7.07
C ILE A 171 -18.09 -3.65 6.63
N ASP A 172 -18.74 -3.82 5.47
CA ASP A 172 -19.08 -5.12 4.92
C ASP A 172 -17.82 -5.94 4.66
N LEU A 173 -16.81 -5.36 4.01
CA LEU A 173 -15.51 -6.01 3.81
C LEU A 173 -14.92 -6.52 5.12
N PHE A 174 -14.87 -5.68 6.16
CA PHE A 174 -14.27 -6.04 7.44
C PHE A 174 -15.08 -7.10 8.19
N LYS A 175 -16.41 -6.98 8.21
CA LYS A 175 -17.31 -7.96 8.84
C LYS A 175 -17.18 -9.32 8.16
N GLN A 176 -17.25 -9.33 6.83
CA GLN A 176 -17.19 -10.57 6.07
C GLN A 176 -15.82 -11.21 6.17
N LEU A 177 -14.72 -10.44 6.05
CA LEU A 177 -13.38 -10.98 6.25
C LEU A 177 -13.23 -11.60 7.65
N LYS A 178 -13.68 -10.91 8.70
CA LYS A 178 -13.65 -11.46 10.08
C LYS A 178 -14.43 -12.77 10.17
N LEU A 179 -15.65 -12.80 9.63
CA LEU A 179 -16.53 -13.96 9.67
C LEU A 179 -15.90 -15.16 8.92
N ILE A 180 -15.57 -14.98 7.65
CA ILE A 180 -15.13 -16.07 6.78
C ILE A 180 -13.74 -16.57 7.15
N SER A 181 -12.80 -15.67 7.48
CA SER A 181 -11.48 -16.11 7.95
C SER A 181 -11.56 -16.82 9.31
N THR A 182 -12.56 -16.50 10.14
CA THR A 182 -12.79 -17.25 11.39
C THR A 182 -13.35 -18.64 11.11
N GLN A 183 -14.30 -18.75 10.20
CA GLN A 183 -14.91 -20.03 9.81
C GLN A 183 -13.89 -20.95 9.13
N GLU A 184 -13.17 -20.46 8.11
CA GLU A 184 -12.19 -21.25 7.34
C GLU A 184 -11.01 -21.75 8.18
N ASN A 185 -10.66 -21.03 9.25
CA ASN A 185 -9.53 -21.38 10.12
C ASN A 185 -9.95 -21.96 11.48
N GLN A 186 -11.25 -22.02 11.77
CA GLN A 186 -11.80 -22.43 13.07
C GLN A 186 -11.15 -21.69 14.25
N ARG A 187 -10.77 -20.43 14.03
CA ARG A 187 -10.02 -19.59 14.97
C ARG A 187 -10.38 -18.13 14.71
N GLU A 188 -10.65 -17.37 15.77
CA GLU A 188 -10.99 -15.95 15.63
C GLU A 188 -9.92 -15.20 14.82
N TYR A 189 -10.36 -14.49 13.79
CA TYR A 189 -9.51 -13.57 13.04
C TYR A 189 -9.27 -12.29 13.85
N VAL A 190 -8.02 -12.10 14.28
CA VAL A 190 -7.59 -10.97 15.12
C VAL A 190 -6.85 -9.94 14.30
N VAL A 191 -7.33 -8.70 14.32
CA VAL A 191 -6.69 -7.55 13.69
C VAL A 191 -6.31 -6.55 14.77
N ASN A 192 -5.00 -6.27 14.90
CA ASN A 192 -4.45 -5.26 15.81
C ASN A 192 -4.16 -3.94 15.09
N TYR A 193 -4.01 -3.98 13.76
CA TYR A 193 -3.64 -2.83 12.96
C TYR A 193 -4.40 -2.81 11.64
N VAL A 194 -4.98 -1.66 11.28
CA VAL A 194 -5.55 -1.43 9.96
C VAL A 194 -4.75 -0.32 9.27
N MET A 195 -4.12 -0.64 8.15
CA MET A 195 -3.30 0.26 7.35
C MET A 195 -3.99 0.56 6.03
N ALA A 196 -4.24 1.84 5.78
CA ALA A 196 -4.78 2.30 4.51
C ALA A 196 -4.36 3.76 4.24
N ASP A 197 -4.91 4.34 3.19
CA ASP A 197 -4.81 5.77 2.93
C ASP A 197 -5.63 6.61 3.94
N GLY A 198 -5.89 7.88 3.64
CA GLY A 198 -6.60 8.79 4.54
C GLY A 198 -8.13 8.73 4.46
N ALA A 199 -8.73 7.73 3.81
CA ALA A 199 -10.18 7.70 3.59
C ALA A 199 -10.97 7.57 4.91
N PRO A 200 -11.92 8.51 5.20
CA PRO A 200 -12.72 8.48 6.42
C PRO A 200 -13.57 7.20 6.58
N GLY A 201 -14.10 6.66 5.48
CA GLY A 201 -14.92 5.45 5.49
C GLY A 201 -14.21 4.24 6.10
N ILE A 202 -12.91 4.09 5.83
CA ILE A 202 -12.07 3.03 6.39
C ILE A 202 -11.89 3.21 7.91
N THR A 203 -11.72 4.44 8.37
CA THR A 203 -11.60 4.74 9.80
C THR A 203 -12.89 4.42 10.55
N SER A 204 -14.04 4.78 9.99
CA SER A 204 -15.35 4.41 10.56
C SER A 204 -15.53 2.89 10.60
N ALA A 205 -15.23 2.20 9.50
CA ALA A 205 -15.33 0.74 9.43
C ALA A 205 -14.41 0.02 10.44
N GLN A 206 -13.16 0.50 10.58
CA GLN A 206 -12.24 -0.06 11.57
C GLN A 206 -12.78 0.10 13.00
N LYS A 207 -13.28 1.28 13.35
CA LYS A 207 -13.83 1.54 14.70
C LYS A 207 -15.05 0.65 15.00
N GLU A 208 -15.88 0.39 14.00
CA GLU A 208 -17.06 -0.46 14.16
C GLU A 208 -16.70 -1.95 14.29
N VAL A 209 -15.84 -2.47 13.40
CA VAL A 209 -15.62 -3.92 13.28
C VAL A 209 -14.42 -4.40 14.09
N PHE A 210 -13.37 -3.59 14.20
CA PHE A 210 -12.14 -3.88 14.91
C PHE A 210 -11.80 -2.77 15.91
N PRO A 211 -12.65 -2.50 16.93
CA PRO A 211 -12.51 -1.33 17.79
C PRO A 211 -11.18 -1.24 18.55
N GLN A 212 -10.53 -2.38 18.80
CA GLN A 212 -9.23 -2.47 19.48
C GLN A 212 -8.03 -2.28 18.52
N ALA A 213 -8.26 -2.33 17.21
CA ALA A 213 -7.21 -2.15 16.23
C ALA A 213 -6.76 -0.68 16.17
N ARG A 214 -5.47 -0.46 15.96
CA ARG A 214 -4.92 0.87 15.68
C ARG A 214 -5.04 1.18 14.20
N ARG A 215 -5.65 2.33 13.87
CA ARG A 215 -5.74 2.83 12.48
C ARG A 215 -4.44 3.50 12.06
N LEU A 216 -3.58 2.76 11.39
CA LEU A 216 -2.30 3.24 10.88
C LEU A 216 -2.48 4.08 9.62
N MET A 217 -1.72 5.16 9.52
CA MET A 217 -1.70 6.03 8.34
C MET A 217 -0.42 5.79 7.53
N CYS A 218 -0.58 5.50 6.24
CA CYS A 218 0.56 5.21 5.36
C CYS A 218 1.54 6.39 5.29
N TRP A 219 2.78 6.19 5.74
CA TRP A 219 3.83 7.22 5.75
C TRP A 219 4.09 7.83 4.36
N ALA A 220 4.13 7.00 3.32
CA ALA A 220 4.37 7.47 1.96
C ALA A 220 3.28 8.46 1.50
N HIS A 221 2.04 8.32 1.99
CA HIS A 221 0.96 9.27 1.76
C HIS A 221 1.16 10.57 2.53
N VAL A 222 1.51 10.49 3.83
CA VAL A 222 1.83 11.66 4.66
C VAL A 222 2.95 12.48 4.03
N ALA A 223 4.10 11.86 3.76
CA ALA A 223 5.26 12.52 3.18
C ALA A 223 4.95 13.14 1.80
N ARG A 224 4.18 12.46 0.95
CA ARG A 224 3.73 13.01 -0.34
C ARG A 224 2.82 14.23 -0.15
N LYS A 225 1.85 14.15 0.76
CA LYS A 225 0.89 15.23 1.01
C LYS A 225 1.56 16.44 1.65
N CYS A 226 2.51 16.26 2.58
CA CYS A 226 3.34 17.33 3.09
C CYS A 226 4.11 18.01 1.95
N ARG A 227 4.74 17.24 1.04
CA ARG A 227 5.43 17.80 -0.14
C ARG A 227 4.50 18.56 -1.09
N GLU A 228 3.27 18.10 -1.30
CA GLU A 228 2.26 18.82 -2.09
C GLU A 228 1.88 20.18 -1.44
N HIS A 229 1.94 20.25 -0.11
CA HIS A 229 1.68 21.47 0.68
C HIS A 229 2.93 22.32 0.95
N ARG A 230 4.09 21.97 0.40
CA ARG A 230 5.32 22.78 0.55
C ARG A 230 5.18 24.21 0.04
N LYS A 231 4.22 24.47 -0.87
CA LYS A 231 3.89 25.80 -1.38
C LYS A 231 3.37 26.75 -0.30
N LEU A 232 2.96 26.24 0.85
CA LEU A 232 2.56 27.01 2.04
C LEU A 232 3.76 27.46 2.87
N VAL A 233 4.98 27.16 2.43
CA VAL A 233 6.24 27.40 3.14
C VAL A 233 7.24 28.04 2.15
N PRO A 234 8.08 28.98 2.60
CA PRO A 234 9.21 29.45 1.80
C PRO A 234 10.17 28.30 1.41
N THR A 235 10.74 28.38 0.20
CA THR A 235 11.53 27.28 -0.39
C THR A 235 12.77 26.95 0.45
N GLU A 236 13.41 27.97 0.99
CA GLU A 236 14.60 27.89 1.83
C GLU A 236 14.35 27.17 3.16
N LYS A 237 13.11 27.20 3.69
CA LYS A 237 12.73 26.56 4.95
C LYS A 237 12.23 25.13 4.76
N TRP A 238 11.58 24.84 3.63
CA TRP A 238 10.99 23.54 3.36
C TRP A 238 11.96 22.38 3.58
N LYS A 239 13.22 22.50 3.15
CA LYS A 239 14.22 21.45 3.30
C LYS A 239 14.38 21.01 4.77
N GLN A 240 14.42 21.97 5.69
CA GLN A 240 14.58 21.65 7.11
C GLN A 240 13.30 21.07 7.71
N ILE A 241 12.13 21.58 7.31
CA ILE A 241 10.83 21.04 7.74
C ILE A 241 10.66 19.59 7.28
N ASP A 242 11.01 19.28 6.03
CA ASP A 242 10.94 17.92 5.49
C ASP A 242 11.87 16.98 6.29
N ILE A 243 13.10 17.41 6.58
CA ILE A 243 14.05 16.66 7.41
C ILE A 243 13.47 16.43 8.82
N ASP A 244 12.89 17.45 9.43
CA ASP A 244 12.32 17.36 10.77
C ASP A 244 11.14 16.38 10.82
N ILE A 245 10.24 16.42 9.84
CA ILE A 245 9.11 15.47 9.70
C ILE A 245 9.63 14.04 9.50
N HIS A 246 10.69 13.84 8.72
CA HIS A 246 11.33 12.52 8.57
C HIS A 246 12.01 12.04 9.86
N ASN A 247 12.58 12.93 10.66
CA ASN A 247 13.13 12.54 11.97
C ASN A 247 12.02 12.20 12.97
N LEU A 248 10.91 12.96 12.97
CA LEU A 248 9.74 12.67 13.81
C LEU A 248 9.12 11.31 13.46
N GLN A 249 9.17 10.92 12.18
CA GLN A 249 8.71 9.61 11.73
C GLN A 249 9.46 8.44 12.37
N LEU A 250 10.72 8.64 12.78
CA LEU A 250 11.57 7.60 13.37
C LEU A 250 11.35 7.42 14.87
N CYS A 251 10.42 8.17 15.49
CA CYS A 251 10.02 7.89 16.87
C CYS A 251 9.54 6.44 16.97
N PHE A 252 10.02 5.72 17.99
CA PHE A 252 9.77 4.29 18.15
C PHE A 252 8.81 3.97 19.30
N SER A 253 8.18 4.99 19.91
CA SER A 253 7.09 4.83 20.86
C SER A 253 6.13 6.02 20.83
N ASP A 254 4.89 5.78 21.27
CA ASP A 254 3.82 6.79 21.34
C ASP A 254 4.23 8.00 22.18
N ASN A 255 4.96 7.76 23.26
CA ASN A 255 5.37 8.81 24.18
C ASN A 255 6.47 9.70 23.56
N ILE A 256 7.48 9.09 22.93
CA ILE A 256 8.52 9.84 22.23
C ILE A 256 7.91 10.63 21.06
N PHE A 257 6.98 10.03 20.32
CA PHE A 257 6.30 10.72 19.21
C PHE A 257 5.48 11.91 19.70
N SER A 258 4.74 11.75 20.81
CA SER A 258 3.95 12.84 21.41
C SER A 258 4.84 14.00 21.87
N HIS A 259 5.93 13.71 22.58
CA HIS A 259 6.92 14.72 22.97
C HIS A 259 7.60 15.37 21.76
N GLY A 260 8.02 14.57 20.79
CA GLY A 260 8.65 15.04 19.56
C GLY A 260 7.74 15.96 18.76
N THR A 261 6.45 15.65 18.71
CA THR A 261 5.46 16.51 18.06
C THR A 261 5.36 17.86 18.76
N ASN A 262 5.22 17.89 20.09
CA ASN A 262 5.16 19.14 20.84
C ASN A 262 6.42 19.99 20.64
N LEU A 263 7.59 19.37 20.65
CA LEU A 263 8.86 20.04 20.41
C LEU A 263 8.99 20.56 18.97
N LEU A 264 8.52 19.79 17.98
CA LEU A 264 8.51 20.19 16.59
C LEU A 264 7.58 21.40 16.37
N MET A 265 6.39 21.37 16.96
CA MET A 265 5.44 22.48 16.90
C MET A 265 6.03 23.73 17.53
N LYS A 266 6.68 23.61 18.69
CA LYS A 266 7.38 24.72 19.35
C LYS A 266 8.56 25.26 18.54
N LYS A 267 9.34 24.41 17.87
CA LYS A 267 10.49 24.81 17.04
C LYS A 267 10.08 25.81 15.95
N TRP A 268 8.87 25.62 15.43
CA TRP A 268 8.35 26.33 14.27
C TRP A 268 7.24 27.35 14.62
N SER A 269 6.84 27.49 15.88
CA SER A 269 5.68 28.32 16.26
C SER A 269 5.90 29.83 16.17
N THR A 270 7.14 30.31 16.23
CA THR A 270 7.47 31.75 16.19
C THR A 270 7.60 32.30 14.78
N ASP A 271 7.56 31.44 13.76
CA ASP A 271 7.78 31.81 12.38
C ASP A 271 6.44 32.01 11.66
N PRO A 272 6.02 33.26 11.40
CA PRO A 272 4.71 33.52 10.81
C PRO A 272 4.59 32.98 9.38
N LEU A 273 5.71 32.78 8.68
CA LEU A 273 5.72 32.33 7.29
C LEU A 273 5.37 30.85 7.12
N ILE A 274 5.31 30.09 8.22
CA ILE A 274 5.03 28.65 8.19
C ILE A 274 3.76 28.27 8.95
N GLN A 275 3.11 29.24 9.59
CA GLN A 275 1.94 29.02 10.43
C GLN A 275 0.83 28.27 9.68
N GLN A 276 0.60 28.62 8.41
CA GLN A 276 -0.41 27.94 7.58
C GLN A 276 -0.10 26.46 7.36
N PHE A 277 1.17 26.13 7.07
CA PHE A 277 1.60 24.73 6.95
C PHE A 277 1.54 24.01 8.30
N GLN A 278 1.94 24.69 9.38
CA GLN A 278 1.92 24.14 10.73
C GLN A 278 0.49 23.77 11.16
N SER A 279 -0.49 24.64 10.95
CA SER A 279 -1.91 24.36 11.21
C SER A 279 -2.42 23.19 10.36
N TYR A 280 -2.08 23.16 9.06
CA TYR A 280 -2.41 22.03 8.19
C TYR A 280 -1.82 20.72 8.73
N PHE A 281 -0.53 20.70 9.05
CA PHE A 281 0.19 19.52 9.49
C PHE A 281 -0.37 18.99 10.82
N PHE A 282 -0.61 19.88 11.78
CA PHE A 282 -1.18 19.53 13.07
C PHE A 282 -2.58 18.93 12.92
N ASN A 283 -3.51 19.65 12.29
CA ASN A 283 -4.91 19.22 12.19
C ASN A 283 -5.01 17.87 11.45
N GLN A 284 -4.25 17.69 10.36
CA GLN A 284 -4.35 16.48 9.54
C GLN A 284 -3.55 15.31 10.10
N TRP A 285 -2.27 15.53 10.45
CA TRP A 285 -1.33 14.44 10.71
C TRP A 285 -1.00 14.24 12.17
N ILE A 286 -1.43 15.13 13.07
CA ILE A 286 -1.24 14.97 14.52
C ILE A 286 -2.59 14.70 15.20
N GLU A 287 -3.62 15.49 14.87
CA GLU A 287 -4.92 15.37 15.51
C GLU A 287 -5.79 14.29 14.85
N THR A 288 -5.90 14.32 13.51
CA THR A 288 -6.84 13.42 12.80
C THR A 288 -6.25 12.02 12.55
N LEU A 289 -5.01 11.93 12.06
CA LEU A 289 -4.37 10.67 11.65
C LEU A 289 -2.90 10.55 12.14
N PRO A 290 -2.64 10.46 13.47
CA PRO A 290 -1.29 10.50 14.05
C PRO A 290 -0.39 9.28 13.79
N LEU A 291 -0.97 8.14 13.44
CA LEU A 291 -0.27 6.85 13.51
C LEU A 291 0.54 6.54 12.24
N TRP A 292 1.55 7.36 11.94
CA TRP A 292 2.44 7.22 10.77
C TRP A 292 3.95 7.12 11.12
N TYR A 293 4.30 7.21 12.41
CA TYR A 293 5.67 7.04 12.93
C TYR A 293 5.98 5.56 13.23
N GLU A 294 7.23 5.12 13.05
CA GLU A 294 7.63 3.70 13.11
C GLU A 294 7.18 2.96 14.38
N GLY A 295 7.16 3.66 15.52
CA GLY A 295 6.68 3.13 16.80
C GLY A 295 5.18 2.84 16.88
N ALA A 296 4.37 3.29 15.92
CA ALA A 296 2.92 3.07 15.91
C ALA A 296 2.56 1.59 15.71
N ALA A 297 3.42 0.84 15.02
CA ALA A 297 3.30 -0.61 14.85
C ALA A 297 4.70 -1.24 14.69
N ILE A 298 5.27 -1.71 15.79
CA ILE A 298 6.61 -2.32 15.80
C ILE A 298 6.59 -3.60 14.97
N ASN A 299 7.63 -3.79 14.15
CA ASN A 299 7.82 -4.95 13.26
C ASN A 299 6.73 -5.12 12.19
N MET A 300 6.03 -4.02 11.84
CA MET A 300 5.00 -3.99 10.81
C MET A 300 5.23 -2.81 9.85
N PRO A 301 4.90 -2.94 8.55
CA PRO A 301 5.19 -1.88 7.61
C PRO A 301 4.23 -0.71 7.76
N LEU A 302 4.79 0.48 7.96
CA LEU A 302 4.03 1.75 7.91
C LEU A 302 3.80 2.29 6.49
N THR A 303 3.75 1.39 5.52
CA THR A 303 3.57 1.72 4.11
C THR A 303 2.63 0.75 3.44
N ASN A 304 1.75 1.28 2.58
CA ASN A 304 0.87 0.49 1.73
C ASN A 304 1.48 0.21 0.34
N ASN A 305 2.81 0.35 0.19
CA ASN A 305 3.47 0.22 -1.10
C ASN A 305 3.32 -1.17 -1.72
N GLY A 306 3.29 -2.23 -0.91
CA GLY A 306 3.08 -3.59 -1.38
C GLY A 306 1.70 -3.76 -2.04
N CYS A 307 0.64 -3.32 -1.37
CA CYS A 307 -0.72 -3.33 -1.92
C CYS A 307 -0.83 -2.48 -3.21
N LYS A 308 -0.23 -1.27 -3.22
CA LYS A 308 -0.16 -0.43 -4.43
C LYS A 308 0.61 -1.07 -5.58
N SER A 309 1.67 -1.81 -5.27
CA SER A 309 2.44 -2.55 -6.27
C SER A 309 1.59 -3.66 -6.89
N LEU A 310 0.77 -4.34 -6.08
CA LEU A 310 -0.21 -5.29 -6.59
C LEU A 310 -1.27 -4.61 -7.46
N ASN A 311 -1.79 -3.45 -7.06
CA ASN A 311 -2.72 -2.66 -7.88
C ASN A 311 -2.12 -2.29 -9.25
N PHE A 312 -0.82 -1.99 -9.30
CA PHE A 312 -0.10 -1.81 -10.55
C PHE A 312 0.00 -3.10 -11.38
N ILE A 313 0.26 -4.24 -10.76
CA ILE A 313 0.31 -5.56 -11.42
C ILE A 313 -1.06 -5.93 -11.99
N ILE A 314 -2.16 -5.73 -11.24
CA ILE A 314 -3.54 -5.95 -11.70
C ILE A 314 -3.77 -5.19 -13.01
N LYS A 315 -3.47 -3.89 -13.00
CA LYS A 315 -3.59 -3.03 -14.17
C LYS A 315 -2.68 -3.46 -15.31
N LYS A 316 -1.44 -3.85 -15.03
CA LYS A 316 -0.45 -4.14 -16.07
C LYS A 316 -0.62 -5.52 -16.70
N LYS A 317 -0.83 -6.57 -15.89
CA LYS A 317 -0.83 -7.98 -16.30
C LYS A 317 -2.23 -8.48 -16.68
N TYR A 318 -3.26 -8.10 -15.91
CA TYR A 318 -4.58 -8.74 -16.05
C TYR A 318 -5.55 -7.92 -16.90
N THR A 319 -5.52 -6.58 -16.79
CA THR A 319 -6.36 -5.72 -17.64
C THR A 319 -5.61 -5.05 -18.78
N MET A 320 -4.28 -5.18 -18.82
CA MET A 320 -3.41 -4.52 -19.82
C MET A 320 -3.65 -3.00 -19.91
N ARG A 321 -4.01 -2.39 -18.77
CA ARG A 321 -4.42 -1.00 -18.58
C ARG A 321 -5.64 -0.56 -19.38
N ASN A 322 -6.41 -1.52 -19.89
CA ASN A 322 -7.71 -1.25 -20.48
C ASN A 322 -8.78 -1.33 -19.40
N LYS A 323 -9.84 -0.52 -19.60
CA LYS A 323 -11.11 -0.76 -18.93
C LYS A 323 -11.80 -1.93 -19.63
N LEU A 324 -12.33 -2.88 -18.87
CA LEU A 324 -13.04 -4.06 -19.37
C LEU A 324 -14.53 -3.98 -19.05
N HIS A 325 -15.37 -4.66 -19.83
CA HIS A 325 -16.75 -4.92 -19.41
C HIS A 325 -16.76 -5.89 -18.22
N LEU A 326 -17.81 -5.86 -17.40
CA LEU A 326 -17.92 -6.74 -16.24
C LEU A 326 -17.84 -8.23 -16.62
N SER A 327 -18.56 -8.64 -17.66
CA SER A 327 -18.49 -10.00 -18.22
C SER A 327 -17.07 -10.47 -18.56
N SER A 328 -16.20 -9.55 -18.99
CA SER A 328 -14.80 -9.84 -19.31
C SER A 328 -13.86 -9.69 -18.12
N PHE A 329 -14.25 -8.89 -17.12
CA PHE A 329 -13.43 -8.61 -15.95
C PHE A 329 -13.58 -9.67 -14.87
N LEU A 330 -14.77 -10.25 -14.67
CA LEU A 330 -15.02 -11.28 -13.67
C LEU A 330 -14.10 -12.51 -13.86
N PRO A 331 -13.95 -13.09 -15.07
CA PRO A 331 -12.98 -14.17 -15.29
C PRO A 331 -11.52 -13.76 -15.02
N LYS A 332 -11.19 -12.47 -15.12
CA LYS A 332 -9.85 -11.97 -14.78
C LYS A 332 -9.63 -11.92 -13.28
N ILE A 333 -10.65 -11.61 -12.48
CA ILE A 333 -10.57 -11.70 -11.02
C ILE A 333 -10.30 -13.15 -10.60
N GLU A 334 -11.01 -14.12 -11.17
CA GLU A 334 -10.79 -15.54 -10.88
C GLU A 334 -9.36 -15.98 -11.24
N GLN A 335 -8.91 -15.62 -12.45
CA GLN A 335 -7.55 -15.90 -12.88
C GLN A 335 -6.51 -15.31 -11.92
N MET A 336 -6.72 -14.06 -11.47
CA MET A 336 -5.84 -13.38 -10.52
C MET A 336 -5.75 -14.11 -9.18
N LEU A 337 -6.90 -14.43 -8.59
CA LEU A 337 -6.97 -15.03 -7.26
C LEU A 337 -6.44 -16.47 -7.28
N ASN A 338 -6.74 -17.24 -8.32
CA ASN A 338 -6.20 -18.59 -8.50
C ASN A 338 -4.66 -18.55 -8.64
N ASP A 339 -4.12 -17.62 -9.44
CA ASP A 339 -2.66 -17.40 -9.58
C ASP A 339 -2.02 -17.08 -8.21
N TRP A 340 -2.60 -16.15 -7.45
CA TRP A 340 -2.07 -15.75 -6.14
C TRP A 340 -2.16 -16.87 -5.12
N SER A 341 -3.27 -17.60 -5.13
CA SER A 341 -3.52 -18.73 -4.25
C SER A 341 -2.50 -19.86 -4.46
N ALA A 342 -2.26 -20.25 -5.71
CA ALA A 342 -1.26 -21.26 -6.06
C ALA A 342 0.16 -20.80 -5.71
N ALA A 343 0.47 -19.51 -5.93
CA ALA A 343 1.76 -18.93 -5.55
C ALA A 343 1.95 -18.86 -4.02
N SER A 344 0.87 -18.78 -3.23
CA SER A 344 0.95 -18.72 -1.78
C SER A 344 1.44 -20.03 -1.16
N SER A 345 1.00 -21.17 -1.68
CA SER A 345 1.46 -22.49 -1.21
C SER A 345 2.96 -22.72 -1.39
N SER A 346 3.57 -22.09 -2.40
CA SER A 346 5.01 -22.15 -2.63
C SER A 346 5.78 -21.02 -1.93
N ASN A 347 5.14 -19.88 -1.68
CA ASN A 347 5.73 -18.71 -1.03
C ASN A 347 5.03 -18.44 0.30
N VAL A 348 5.33 -19.27 1.30
CA VAL A 348 4.73 -19.22 2.64
C VAL A 348 4.88 -17.83 3.27
N PHE A 349 3.87 -17.42 4.03
CA PHE A 349 3.89 -16.17 4.79
C PHE A 349 5.05 -16.17 5.80
N VAL A 350 6.01 -15.28 5.60
CA VAL A 350 7.23 -15.25 6.40
C VAL A 350 6.96 -14.55 7.75
N SER A 351 7.34 -15.21 8.86
CA SER A 351 7.16 -14.69 10.22
C SER A 351 8.45 -14.22 10.89
N LYS A 352 9.62 -14.50 10.29
CA LYS A 352 10.94 -14.03 10.76
C LYS A 352 11.72 -13.40 9.61
N PRO A 353 12.37 -12.24 9.82
CA PRO A 353 13.03 -11.53 8.75
C PRO A 353 14.19 -12.34 8.18
N SER A 354 14.29 -12.37 6.85
CA SER A 354 15.39 -13.02 6.15
C SER A 354 16.69 -12.23 6.31
N ILE A 355 17.80 -12.93 6.61
CA ILE A 355 19.13 -12.32 6.72
C ILE A 355 19.89 -12.60 5.43
N SER A 356 20.17 -11.54 4.65
CA SER A 356 21.00 -11.65 3.45
C SER A 356 22.48 -11.77 3.80
N SER A 357 23.29 -12.35 2.90
CA SER A 357 24.75 -12.44 3.08
C SER A 357 25.39 -11.05 3.26
N ASP A 358 24.92 -10.03 2.54
CA ASP A 358 25.42 -8.65 2.69
C ASP A 358 25.13 -8.08 4.08
N LEU A 359 23.93 -8.34 4.60
CA LEU A 359 23.54 -7.90 5.93
C LEU A 359 24.37 -8.61 7.00
N GLU A 360 24.57 -9.91 6.85
CA GLU A 360 25.38 -10.72 7.74
C GLU A 360 26.85 -10.27 7.74
N LEU A 361 27.42 -9.98 6.57
CA LEU A 361 28.77 -9.41 6.44
C LEU A 361 28.87 -8.05 7.13
N CYS A 362 27.87 -7.18 6.95
CA CYS A 362 27.81 -5.89 7.64
C CYS A 362 27.68 -6.05 9.16
N ALA A 363 26.92 -7.04 9.62
CA ALA A 363 26.73 -7.37 11.02
C ALA A 363 28.04 -7.86 11.65
N PHE A 364 28.75 -8.77 10.98
CA PHE A 364 30.05 -9.29 11.41
C PHE A 364 31.12 -8.19 11.51
N LYS A 365 31.23 -7.35 10.47
CA LYS A 365 32.14 -6.19 10.50
C LYS A 365 31.79 -5.25 11.65
N TRP A 366 30.50 -5.04 11.90
CA TRP A 366 30.05 -4.17 12.98
C TRP A 366 30.34 -4.76 14.36
N SER A 367 30.07 -6.06 14.59
CA SER A 367 30.29 -6.72 15.89
C SER A 367 31.77 -6.79 16.28
N ASN A 368 32.68 -6.80 15.30
CA ASN A 368 34.12 -6.79 15.56
C ASN A 368 34.68 -5.39 15.83
N ASN A 369 34.01 -4.34 15.37
CA ASN A 369 34.50 -2.95 15.48
C ASN A 369 33.81 -2.14 16.58
N ILE A 370 32.71 -2.63 17.13
CA ILE A 370 32.02 -1.92 18.21
C ILE A 370 32.81 -2.02 19.52
N ASP A 371 32.88 -0.90 20.25
CA ASP A 371 33.34 -0.89 21.63
C ASP A 371 32.34 -1.66 22.52
N LYS A 372 32.73 -2.88 22.91
CA LYS A 372 31.91 -3.77 23.72
C LYS A 372 31.68 -3.22 25.14
N LEU A 373 32.60 -2.41 25.66
CA LEU A 373 32.45 -1.79 26.98
C LEU A 373 31.38 -0.70 26.97
N ALA A 374 31.10 -0.12 25.81
CA ALA A 374 30.03 0.84 25.61
C ALA A 374 28.66 0.19 25.32
N VAL A 375 28.54 -1.14 25.30
CA VAL A 375 27.24 -1.81 25.15
C VAL A 375 26.63 -1.99 26.55
N LEU A 376 25.46 -1.39 26.78
CA LEU A 376 24.76 -1.48 28.06
C LEU A 376 23.60 -2.48 27.95
N HIS A 377 23.58 -3.51 28.81
CA HIS A 377 22.40 -4.36 28.96
C HIS A 377 21.29 -3.59 29.68
N TRP A 378 20.06 -3.66 29.16
CA TRP A 378 18.92 -2.93 29.68
C TRP A 378 17.66 -3.80 29.70
N PHE A 379 17.50 -4.57 30.78
CA PHE A 379 16.34 -5.44 31.07
C PHE A 379 16.06 -6.52 30.01
N ASP A 380 15.72 -7.73 30.47
CA ASP A 380 15.47 -8.89 29.62
C ASP A 380 16.54 -9.10 28.53
N SER A 381 16.14 -9.02 27.26
CA SER A 381 16.99 -9.23 26.07
C SER A 381 17.25 -7.94 25.30
N TRP A 382 17.20 -6.79 25.96
CA TRP A 382 17.42 -5.49 25.34
C TRP A 382 18.78 -4.89 25.70
N TYR A 383 19.37 -4.20 24.74
CA TYR A 383 20.70 -3.59 24.85
C TYR A 383 20.68 -2.19 24.27
N ILE A 384 21.46 -1.30 24.87
CA ILE A 384 21.68 0.06 24.40
C ILE A 384 23.07 0.14 23.82
N VAL A 385 23.11 0.49 22.54
CA VAL A 385 24.31 0.43 21.72
C VAL A 385 24.61 1.82 21.15
N PRO A 386 25.83 2.35 21.31
CA PRO A 386 26.19 3.63 20.69
C PRO A 386 26.17 3.52 19.17
N SER A 387 25.78 4.60 18.51
CA SER A 387 25.98 4.77 17.08
C SER A 387 27.41 5.24 16.79
N SER A 388 27.83 5.16 15.52
CA SER A 388 29.15 5.66 15.09
C SER A 388 29.34 7.16 15.34
N ASN A 389 28.25 7.93 15.42
CA ASN A 389 28.26 9.38 15.62
C ASN A 389 27.63 9.74 16.97
N SER A 390 27.81 8.89 17.98
CA SER A 390 27.20 9.11 19.30
C SER A 390 27.71 10.41 19.92
N LEU A 391 26.78 11.31 20.26
CA LEU A 391 27.11 12.57 20.96
C LEU A 391 26.90 12.46 22.47
N ILE A 392 26.25 11.39 22.93
CA ILE A 392 26.03 11.08 24.34
C ILE A 392 26.35 9.61 24.62
N THR A 393 26.62 9.28 25.87
CA THR A 393 26.88 7.89 26.29
C THR A 393 25.58 7.10 26.43
N PRO A 394 25.60 5.76 26.34
CA PRO A 394 24.44 4.91 26.59
C PRO A 394 23.77 5.15 27.95
N ALA A 395 24.54 5.43 29.00
CA ALA A 395 24.01 5.73 30.33
C ALA A 395 23.22 7.04 30.35
N VAL A 396 23.76 8.11 29.76
CA VAL A 396 23.05 9.39 29.59
C VAL A 396 21.82 9.22 28.71
N TRP A 397 21.94 8.44 27.63
CA TRP A 397 20.82 8.13 26.73
C TRP A 397 19.68 7.45 27.48
N LEU A 398 19.98 6.45 28.32
CA LEU A 398 19.00 5.74 29.14
C LEU A 398 18.37 6.66 30.19
N GLN A 399 19.15 7.49 30.86
CA GLN A 399 18.63 8.46 31.81
C GLN A 399 17.64 9.41 31.13
N MET A 400 17.97 9.92 29.94
CA MET A 400 17.07 10.77 29.15
C MET A 400 15.81 10.00 28.69
N TYR A 401 15.94 8.72 28.34
CA TYR A 401 14.78 7.87 28.01
C TYR A 401 13.82 7.74 29.20
N GLN A 402 14.35 7.55 30.41
CA GLN A 402 13.56 7.41 31.64
C GLN A 402 12.90 8.74 32.05
N LEU A 403 13.63 9.85 31.92
CA LEU A 403 13.13 11.18 32.29
C LEU A 403 12.20 11.78 31.23
N GLN A 404 12.35 11.39 29.96
CA GLN A 404 11.64 11.91 28.79
C GLN A 404 11.67 13.44 28.69
N ARG A 405 12.82 14.03 29.02
CA ARG A 405 13.01 15.48 29.04
C ARG A 405 13.99 15.89 27.95
N TRP A 406 13.45 16.50 26.90
CA TRP A 406 14.22 17.19 25.87
C TRP A 406 13.78 18.66 25.81
N SER A 407 14.74 19.57 25.74
CA SER A 407 14.48 21.01 25.72
C SER A 407 14.11 21.55 24.33
N SER A 408 14.50 20.83 23.26
CA SER A 408 14.26 21.20 21.87
C SER A 408 14.08 19.96 20.99
N PHE A 409 13.47 20.15 19.82
CA PHE A 409 13.32 19.09 18.83
C PHE A 409 14.67 18.59 18.32
N ASP A 410 15.63 19.49 18.08
CA ASP A 410 16.97 19.10 17.63
C ASP A 410 17.72 18.28 18.70
N GLY A 411 17.52 18.59 19.98
CA GLY A 411 18.04 17.79 21.09
C GLY A 411 17.44 16.38 21.14
N LEU A 412 16.13 16.24 20.88
CA LEU A 412 15.49 14.94 20.71
C LEU A 412 16.08 14.16 19.53
N VAL A 413 16.29 14.83 18.38
CA VAL A 413 16.88 14.20 17.18
C VAL A 413 18.31 13.72 17.44
N ILE A 414 19.11 14.51 18.15
CA ILE A 414 20.47 14.11 18.59
C ILE A 414 20.40 12.88 19.47
N TRP A 415 19.49 12.85 20.45
CA TRP A 415 19.29 11.70 21.33
C TRP A 415 18.89 10.45 20.53
N LEU A 416 17.88 10.53 19.66
CA LEU A 416 17.46 9.43 18.76
C LEU A 416 18.62 8.90 17.91
N LYS A 417 19.50 9.79 17.45
CA LYS A 417 20.64 9.43 16.60
C LYS A 417 21.85 8.94 17.38
N SER A 418 21.96 9.18 18.69
CA SER A 418 23.17 8.85 19.46
C SER A 418 23.27 7.37 19.80
N CYS A 419 22.22 6.75 20.35
CA CYS A 419 22.23 5.32 20.70
C CYS A 419 21.05 4.58 20.06
N ARG A 420 21.12 3.25 20.05
CA ARG A 420 20.11 2.35 19.54
C ARG A 420 19.71 1.39 20.64
N LEU A 421 18.40 1.21 20.79
CA LEU A 421 17.82 0.16 21.57
C LEU A 421 17.69 -1.06 20.66
N VAL A 422 18.28 -2.19 21.05
CA VAL A 422 18.46 -3.37 20.22
C VAL A 422 18.02 -4.61 20.99
N SER A 423 17.19 -5.43 20.36
CA SER A 423 16.93 -6.81 20.77
C SER A 423 17.56 -7.74 19.72
N PRO A 424 18.41 -8.71 20.13
CA PRO A 424 19.09 -9.62 19.20
C PRO A 424 18.11 -10.30 18.24
N LEU A 425 18.39 -10.31 16.94
CA LEU A 425 17.55 -10.88 15.86
C LEU A 425 16.13 -10.31 15.68
N PHE A 426 15.59 -9.53 16.62
CA PHE A 426 14.16 -9.19 16.63
C PHE A 426 13.85 -7.72 16.37
N SER A 427 14.68 -6.79 16.86
CA SER A 427 14.34 -5.37 16.75
C SER A 427 15.54 -4.44 16.94
N CYS A 428 15.49 -3.27 16.32
CA CYS A 428 16.44 -2.20 16.57
C CYS A 428 15.82 -0.83 16.25
N THR A 429 16.02 0.16 17.12
CA THR A 429 15.53 1.54 16.90
C THR A 429 16.36 2.35 15.92
N CYS A 430 17.31 1.73 15.19
CA CYS A 430 17.98 2.42 14.09
C CYS A 430 17.03 2.55 12.89
N PRO A 431 17.23 3.54 11.99
CA PRO A 431 16.33 3.74 10.86
C PRO A 431 16.13 2.49 9.99
N THR A 432 17.20 1.68 9.80
CA THR A 432 17.11 0.40 9.10
C THR A 432 16.29 -0.62 9.88
N GLY A 433 16.55 -0.79 11.18
CA GLY A 433 15.84 -1.74 12.02
C GLY A 433 14.35 -1.41 12.15
N LEU A 434 13.99 -0.14 12.27
CA LEU A 434 12.59 0.29 12.31
C LEU A 434 11.87 -0.01 10.98
N LYS A 435 12.50 0.29 9.83
CA LYS A 435 11.88 0.17 8.50
C LYS A 435 11.92 -1.24 7.89
N TYR A 436 12.89 -2.05 8.29
CA TYR A 436 13.21 -3.35 7.69
C TYR A 436 13.16 -4.49 8.72
N TYR A 437 12.91 -4.18 10.01
CA TYR A 437 12.80 -5.09 11.16
C TYR A 437 14.06 -5.87 11.54
N VAL A 438 15.04 -5.92 10.62
CA VAL A 438 16.37 -6.46 10.82
C VAL A 438 17.43 -5.45 10.39
N CYS A 439 18.56 -5.43 11.09
CA CYS A 439 19.69 -4.58 10.72
C CYS A 439 21.01 -5.19 11.22
N LYS A 440 22.13 -4.57 10.83
CA LYS A 440 23.46 -5.02 11.26
C LYS A 440 23.63 -5.06 12.79
N HIS A 441 22.93 -4.17 13.52
CA HIS A 441 23.03 -4.13 14.98
C HIS A 441 22.34 -5.32 15.64
N SER A 442 21.11 -5.68 15.21
CA SER A 442 20.37 -6.80 15.82
C SER A 442 21.00 -8.15 15.49
N VAL A 443 21.51 -8.32 14.26
CA VAL A 443 22.23 -9.54 13.85
C VAL A 443 23.62 -9.59 14.50
N GLY A 444 24.38 -8.49 14.47
CA GLY A 444 25.73 -8.45 15.03
C GLY A 444 25.73 -8.62 16.54
N LEU A 445 24.73 -8.09 17.24
CA LEU A 445 24.57 -8.32 18.67
C LEU A 445 24.24 -9.79 18.96
N ALA A 446 23.43 -10.44 18.13
CA ALA A 446 23.18 -11.88 18.24
C ALA A 446 24.47 -12.70 18.04
N MET A 447 25.33 -12.32 17.10
CA MET A 447 26.65 -12.93 16.93
C MET A 447 27.53 -12.75 18.18
N MET A 448 27.57 -11.55 18.75
CA MET A 448 28.34 -11.27 19.98
C MET A 448 27.87 -12.10 21.18
N LEU A 449 26.58 -12.43 21.22
CA LEU A 449 25.95 -13.22 22.27
C LEU A 449 25.94 -14.73 21.96
N ASN A 450 26.60 -15.18 20.88
CA ASN A 450 26.57 -16.56 20.39
C ASN A 450 25.15 -17.10 20.13
N GLN A 451 24.23 -16.23 19.74
CA GLN A 451 22.85 -16.57 19.37
C GLN A 451 22.65 -16.71 17.86
N TYR A 452 23.70 -16.41 17.07
CA TYR A 452 23.67 -16.50 15.62
C TYR A 452 25.07 -16.83 15.09
N GLU A 453 25.16 -17.88 14.26
CA GLU A 453 26.41 -18.26 13.60
C GLU A 453 26.44 -17.75 12.16
N VAL A 454 27.57 -17.18 11.76
CA VAL A 454 27.82 -16.70 10.39
C VAL A 454 27.76 -17.89 9.42
N ASN A 455 26.96 -17.79 8.37
CA ASN A 455 26.87 -18.84 7.36
C ASN A 455 28.16 -19.00 6.55
N ASP A 456 28.34 -20.18 5.96
CA ASP A 456 29.57 -20.53 5.23
C ASP A 456 29.83 -19.64 4.00
N LYS A 457 28.76 -19.16 3.35
CA LYS A 457 28.90 -18.26 2.20
C LYS A 457 29.52 -16.92 2.59
N THR A 458 29.15 -16.38 3.73
CA THR A 458 29.73 -15.14 4.27
C THR A 458 31.12 -15.40 4.84
N ARG A 459 31.38 -16.57 5.44
CA ARG A 459 32.74 -16.98 5.84
C ARG A 459 33.69 -16.99 4.64
N LEU A 460 33.26 -17.52 3.49
CA LEU A 460 34.04 -17.51 2.25
C LEU A 460 34.30 -16.10 1.69
N GLN A 461 33.44 -15.12 1.98
CA GLN A 461 33.66 -13.71 1.61
C GLN A 461 34.58 -12.96 2.58
N LEU A 462 34.83 -13.53 3.77
CA LEU A 462 35.70 -12.96 4.80
C LEU A 462 37.15 -13.47 4.70
N LEU A 463 37.35 -14.63 4.07
CA LEU A 463 38.64 -15.17 3.64
C LEU A 463 39.13 -14.44 2.38
#